data_AF-A0A410YL75-F1
#
_entry.id   AF-A0A410YL75-F1
#
_cell.length_a   1.000
_cell.length_b   1.000
_cell.length_c   1.000
_cell.angle_alpha   90.00
_cell.angle_beta   90.00
_cell.angle_gamma   90.00
#
_symmetry.space_group_name_H-M   'P 1'
#
loop_
_entity.id
_entity.type
_entity.pdbx_description
1 polymer ?
#
loop_
_entity_poly.entity_id
_entity_poly.type
_entity_poly.pdbx_seq_one_letter_code
_entity_poly.pdbx_strand_id
1 'polypeptide(L)'
;MTEPVQPPPRRFPRRVYGVGTEPDARFSLANERTFLAWIRTALALIAAGVALEAFVLPIAPGFRIGASVLLILLGVLAPIQAWFGWMKAEQSLRLGRPLPSPNLAGPIGGGVVVAGLLLAIGILLQ
;
A
#
# COMPACT_ATOMS: atom_id res chain seq x y z
N MET A 1 -5.50 -42.49 -26.22
CA MET A 1 -4.58 -41.36 -26.00
C MET A 1 -5.00 -40.69 -24.71
N THR A 2 -4.42 -41.07 -23.57
CA THR A 2 -4.57 -40.35 -22.31
C THR A 2 -3.65 -39.14 -22.39
N GLU A 3 -4.20 -37.93 -22.47
CA GLU A 3 -3.37 -36.73 -22.33
C GLU A 3 -2.63 -36.81 -20.98
N PRO A 4 -1.31 -36.57 -20.94
CA PRO A 4 -0.60 -36.48 -19.68
C PRO A 4 -1.19 -35.33 -18.87
N VAL A 5 -1.76 -35.64 -17.70
CA VAL A 5 -2.27 -34.65 -16.76
C VAL A 5 -1.12 -33.72 -16.40
N GLN A 6 -1.14 -32.51 -16.96
CA GLN A 6 -0.12 -31.50 -16.71
C GLN A 6 -0.10 -31.19 -15.21
N PRO A 7 1.08 -31.23 -14.55
CA PRO A 7 1.16 -30.87 -13.15
C PRO A 7 0.65 -29.43 -12.97
N PRO A 8 -0.14 -29.15 -11.92
CA PRO A 8 -0.70 -27.82 -11.72
C PRO A 8 0.42 -26.77 -11.71
N PRO A 9 0.25 -25.64 -12.39
CA PRO A 9 1.29 -24.63 -12.51
C PRO A 9 1.72 -24.13 -11.12
N ARG A 10 3.02 -24.16 -10.85
CA ARG A 10 3.58 -23.68 -9.58
C ARG A 10 3.47 -22.16 -9.50
N ARG A 11 2.44 -21.65 -8.81
CA ARG A 11 2.22 -20.21 -8.59
C ARG A 11 2.98 -19.69 -7.35
N PHE A 12 3.51 -18.47 -7.45
CA PHE A 12 4.18 -17.76 -6.37
C PHE A 12 3.30 -16.57 -5.92
N PRO A 13 3.13 -16.30 -4.60
CA PRO A 13 3.80 -16.94 -3.45
C PRO A 13 3.18 -18.29 -3.04
N ARG A 14 4.02 -19.28 -2.75
CA ARG A 14 3.57 -20.63 -2.30
C ARG A 14 2.70 -20.60 -1.05
N ARG A 15 2.94 -19.66 -0.12
CA ARG A 15 2.15 -19.52 1.11
C ARG A 15 0.68 -19.17 0.85
N VAL A 16 0.37 -18.56 -0.30
CA VAL A 16 -0.98 -18.16 -0.68
C VAL A 16 -1.59 -19.21 -1.61
N TYR A 17 -0.91 -19.55 -2.71
CA TYR A 17 -1.44 -20.46 -3.72
C TYR A 17 -1.34 -21.95 -3.36
N GLY A 18 -0.59 -22.31 -2.32
CA GLY A 18 -0.44 -23.69 -1.86
C GLY A 18 -1.51 -24.14 -0.86
N VAL A 19 -2.51 -23.31 -0.55
CA VAL A 19 -3.56 -23.60 0.43
C VAL A 19 -4.95 -23.30 -0.13
N GLY A 20 -5.95 -23.99 0.40
CA GLY A 20 -7.35 -23.78 0.05
C GLY A 20 -7.68 -24.17 -1.39
N THR A 21 -8.81 -23.68 -1.88
CA THR A 21 -9.26 -23.87 -3.26
C THR A 21 -9.11 -22.58 -4.05
N GLU A 22 -9.08 -22.67 -5.38
CA GLU A 22 -9.05 -21.47 -6.21
C GLU A 22 -10.30 -20.62 -5.94
N PRO A 23 -10.15 -19.35 -5.55
CA PRO A 23 -11.29 -18.47 -5.28
C PRO A 23 -11.92 -18.02 -6.60
N ASP A 24 -13.14 -17.51 -6.51
CA ASP A 24 -13.77 -16.86 -7.65
C ASP A 24 -12.94 -15.65 -8.11
N ALA A 25 -12.58 -15.65 -9.40
CA ALA A 25 -11.68 -14.69 -10.02
C ALA A 25 -12.07 -13.24 -9.76
N ARG A 26 -13.37 -12.92 -9.61
CA ARG A 26 -13.82 -11.55 -9.32
C ARG A 26 -13.28 -11.01 -8.00
N PHE A 27 -13.13 -11.86 -6.98
CA PHE A 27 -12.63 -11.44 -5.67
C PHE A 27 -11.11 -11.25 -5.68
N SER A 28 -10.37 -12.13 -6.37
CA SER A 28 -8.94 -11.95 -6.57
C SER A 28 -8.64 -10.65 -7.36
N LEU A 29 -9.39 -10.38 -8.42
CA LEU A 29 -9.26 -9.11 -9.18
C LEU A 29 -9.62 -7.87 -8.34
N ALA A 30 -10.59 -7.98 -7.42
CA ALA A 30 -10.90 -6.90 -6.49
C ALA A 30 -9.76 -6.66 -5.48
N ASN A 31 -9.12 -7.72 -5.00
CA ASN A 31 -7.96 -7.65 -4.12
C ASN A 31 -6.76 -7.02 -4.83
N GLU A 32 -6.48 -7.41 -6.08
CA GLU A 32 -5.44 -6.80 -6.92
C GLU A 32 -5.67 -5.31 -7.16
N ARG A 33 -6.92 -4.88 -7.44
CA ARG A 33 -7.24 -3.44 -7.55
C ARG A 33 -6.91 -2.68 -6.28
N THR A 34 -7.16 -3.27 -5.12
CA THR A 34 -6.82 -2.66 -3.83
C THR A 34 -5.30 -2.58 -3.64
N PHE A 35 -4.56 -3.63 -3.99
CA PHE A 35 -3.10 -3.62 -4.02
C PHE A 35 -2.55 -2.49 -4.92
N LEU A 36 -3.04 -2.39 -6.15
CA LEU A 36 -2.61 -1.34 -7.09
C LEU A 36 -3.01 0.07 -6.64
N ALA A 37 -4.14 0.22 -5.94
CA ALA A 37 -4.50 1.48 -5.31
C ALA A 37 -3.48 1.90 -4.25
N TRP A 38 -3.01 0.97 -3.42
CA TRP A 38 -1.94 1.24 -2.44
C TRP A 38 -0.61 1.62 -3.09
N ILE A 39 -0.22 0.94 -4.18
CA ILE A 39 0.99 1.31 -4.94
C ILE A 39 0.88 2.74 -5.48
N ARG A 40 -0.29 3.12 -5.99
CA ARG A 40 -0.54 4.50 -6.45
C ARG A 40 -0.38 5.52 -5.32
N THR A 41 -0.97 5.25 -4.16
CA THR A 41 -0.81 6.11 -2.99
C THR A 41 0.65 6.21 -2.58
N ALA A 42 1.39 5.10 -2.58
CA ALA A 42 2.83 5.09 -2.28
C ALA A 42 3.61 6.04 -3.18
N LEU A 43 3.41 5.92 -4.50
CA LEU A 43 4.08 6.76 -5.49
C LEU A 43 3.72 8.24 -5.33
N ALA A 44 2.45 8.55 -5.06
CA ALA A 44 2.01 9.92 -4.84
C ALA A 44 2.65 10.54 -3.60
N LEU A 45 2.74 9.78 -2.50
CA LEU A 45 3.35 10.25 -1.24
C LEU A 45 4.85 10.48 -1.40
N ILE A 46 5.57 9.56 -2.05
CA ILE A 46 7.00 9.72 -2.34
C ILE A 46 7.23 10.94 -3.23
N ALA A 47 6.46 11.07 -4.31
CA ALA A 47 6.58 12.20 -5.23
C ALA A 47 6.32 13.54 -4.52
N ALA A 48 5.29 13.62 -3.67
CA ALA A 48 5.00 14.81 -2.89
C ALA A 48 6.15 15.15 -1.91
N GLY A 49 6.66 14.15 -1.19
CA GLY A 49 7.79 14.36 -0.27
C GLY A 49 9.06 14.83 -0.97
N VAL A 50 9.39 14.24 -2.13
CA VAL A 50 10.52 14.68 -2.96
C VAL A 50 10.30 16.09 -3.51
N ALA A 51 9.08 16.41 -3.98
CA ALA A 51 8.75 17.73 -4.49
C ALA A 51 8.96 18.84 -3.44
N LEU A 52 8.65 18.58 -2.16
CA LEU A 52 8.87 19.56 -1.09
C LEU A 52 10.34 20.00 -0.95
N GLU A 53 11.29 19.13 -1.24
CA GLU A 53 12.73 19.46 -1.19
C GLU A 53 13.31 19.84 -2.56
N ALA A 54 12.62 19.51 -3.65
CA ALA A 54 13.02 19.89 -5.00
C ALA A 54 12.67 21.35 -5.34
N PHE A 55 11.64 21.92 -4.71
CA PHE A 55 11.17 23.28 -4.96
C PHE A 55 11.57 24.25 -3.85
N VAL A 56 11.83 25.50 -4.23
CA VAL A 56 11.98 26.60 -3.27
C VAL A 56 10.59 27.04 -2.83
N LEU A 57 10.14 26.47 -1.72
CA LEU A 57 8.84 26.77 -1.13
C LEU A 57 8.99 27.75 0.04
N PRO A 58 8.09 28.74 0.17
CA PRO A 58 8.15 29.73 1.23
C PRO A 58 7.44 29.09 2.46
N ILE A 59 8.18 28.19 3.10
CA ILE A 59 7.75 27.35 4.23
C ILE A 59 8.92 27.29 5.19
N ALA A 60 8.66 27.47 6.48
CA ALA A 60 9.69 27.33 7.52
C ALA A 60 10.45 25.98 7.36
N PRO A 61 11.79 26.00 7.22
CA PRO A 61 12.57 24.83 6.77
C PRO A 61 12.36 23.56 7.60
N GLY A 62 12.24 23.68 8.93
CA GLY A 62 12.03 22.54 9.81
C GLY A 62 10.71 21.80 9.55
N PHE A 63 9.64 22.54 9.29
CA PHE A 63 8.33 21.97 8.98
C PHE A 63 8.28 21.32 7.60
N ARG A 64 8.94 21.95 6.61
CA ARG A 64 9.05 21.41 5.25
C ARG A 64 9.80 20.07 5.23
N ILE A 65 10.98 20.02 5.86
CA ILE A 65 11.80 18.81 5.96
C ILE A 65 11.04 17.72 6.73
N GLY A 66 10.40 18.08 7.86
CA GLY A 66 9.60 17.14 8.64
C GLY A 66 8.46 16.51 7.83
N ALA A 67 7.72 17.33 7.08
CA ALA A 67 6.65 16.85 6.19
C ALA A 67 7.19 15.98 5.04
N SER A 68 8.30 16.38 4.42
CA SER A 68 8.96 15.61 3.34
C SER A 68 9.35 14.20 3.80
N VAL A 69 10.09 14.11 4.91
CA VAL A 69 10.53 12.83 5.49
C VAL A 69 9.33 11.96 5.85
N LEU A 70 8.31 12.54 6.49
CA LEU A 70 7.10 11.82 6.86
C LEU A 70 6.38 11.24 5.63
N LEU A 71 6.17 12.04 4.57
CA LEU A 71 5.51 11.59 3.35
C LEU A 71 6.30 10.47 2.65
N ILE A 72 7.63 10.58 2.57
CA ILE A 72 8.48 9.54 1.99
C ILE A 72 8.37 8.24 2.81
N LEU A 73 8.44 8.32 4.13
CA LEU A 73 8.31 7.14 5.01
C LEU A 73 6.95 6.46 4.85
N LEU A 74 5.86 7.23 4.83
CA LEU A 74 4.52 6.70 4.59
C LEU A 74 4.43 6.04 3.20
N GLY A 75 5.05 6.66 2.19
CA GLY A 75 5.13 6.13 0.84
C GLY A 75 5.90 4.81 0.76
N VAL A 76 6.97 4.62 1.54
CA VAL A 76 7.71 3.36 1.64
C VAL A 76 6.93 2.28 2.41
N LEU A 77 6.16 2.66 3.42
CA LEU A 77 5.36 1.72 4.21
C LEU A 77 4.10 1.23 3.48
N ALA A 78 3.50 2.05 2.62
CA ALA A 78 2.31 1.70 1.84
C ALA A 78 2.44 0.40 0.99
N PRO A 79 3.50 0.17 0.18
CA PRO A 79 3.63 -1.06 -0.60
C PRO A 79 3.91 -2.29 0.28
N ILE A 80 4.62 -2.12 1.41
CA ILE A 80 4.83 -3.19 2.40
C ILE A 80 3.47 -3.64 2.93
N GLN A 81 2.63 -2.67 3.32
CA GLN A 81 1.27 -2.97 3.74
C GLN A 81 0.42 -3.59 2.63
N ALA A 82 0.51 -3.07 1.40
CA ALA A 82 -0.22 -3.61 0.25
C ALA A 82 0.08 -5.09 0.06
N TRP A 83 1.36 -5.46 0.13
CA TRP A 83 1.81 -6.84 -0.02
C TRP A 83 1.22 -7.77 1.05
N PHE A 84 1.35 -7.42 2.32
CA PHE A 84 0.82 -8.24 3.42
C PHE A 84 -0.71 -8.27 3.44
N GLY A 85 -1.37 -7.15 3.14
CA GLY A 85 -2.82 -7.07 3.02
C GLY A 85 -3.35 -7.97 1.92
N TRP A 86 -2.75 -7.89 0.73
CA TRP A 86 -3.09 -8.74 -0.41
C TRP A 86 -2.93 -10.22 -0.09
N MET A 87 -1.80 -10.63 0.49
CA MET A 87 -1.54 -12.03 0.85
C MET A 87 -2.59 -12.57 1.84
N LYS A 88 -2.91 -11.80 2.90
CA LYS A 88 -3.89 -12.22 3.92
C LYS A 88 -5.31 -12.30 3.34
N ALA A 89 -5.71 -11.34 2.49
CA ALA A 89 -7.01 -11.35 1.85
C ALA A 89 -7.16 -12.53 0.89
N GLU A 90 -6.18 -12.76 0.02
CA GLU A 90 -6.17 -13.87 -0.93
C GLU A 90 -6.18 -15.23 -0.21
N GLN A 91 -5.38 -15.37 0.86
CA GLN A 91 -5.38 -16.58 1.67
C GLN A 91 -6.73 -16.80 2.38
N SER A 92 -7.39 -15.74 2.84
CA SER A 92 -8.72 -15.85 3.48
C SER A 92 -9.80 -16.25 2.48
N LEU A 93 -9.76 -15.70 1.26
CA LEU A 93 -10.65 -16.09 0.16
C LEU A 93 -10.48 -17.58 -0.19
N ARG A 94 -9.24 -18.05 -0.32
CA ARG A 94 -8.91 -19.46 -0.62
C ARG A 94 -9.38 -20.43 0.47
N LEU A 95 -9.35 -19.99 1.73
CA LEU A 95 -9.72 -20.80 2.89
C LEU A 95 -11.18 -20.61 3.32
N GLY A 96 -11.97 -19.79 2.62
CA GLY A 96 -13.36 -19.48 3.00
C GLY A 96 -13.49 -18.80 4.37
N ARG A 97 -12.48 -18.03 4.79
CA ARG A 97 -12.45 -17.33 6.08
C ARG A 97 -12.92 -15.88 5.95
N PRO A 98 -13.41 -15.26 7.04
CA PRO A 98 -13.70 -13.83 7.06
C PRO A 98 -12.51 -12.98 6.61
N LEU A 99 -12.79 -11.90 5.88
CA LEU A 99 -11.75 -11.01 5.37
C LEU A 99 -11.07 -10.24 6.52
N PRO A 100 -9.73 -10.07 6.48
CA PRO A 100 -9.00 -9.36 7.52
C PRO A 100 -9.28 -7.85 7.49
N SER A 101 -9.29 -7.22 8.66
CA SER A 101 -9.45 -5.77 8.79
C SER A 101 -8.21 -4.99 8.27
N PRO A 102 -8.39 -3.86 7.58
CA PRO A 102 -7.28 -3.06 7.03
C PRO A 102 -6.64 -2.17 8.12
N ASN A 103 -5.88 -2.78 9.03
CA ASN A 103 -5.34 -2.12 10.23
C ASN A 103 -4.39 -0.94 9.96
N LEU A 104 -3.72 -0.89 8.81
CA LEU A 104 -2.74 0.15 8.48
C LEU A 104 -3.31 1.30 7.63
N ALA A 105 -4.60 1.24 7.24
CA ALA A 105 -5.24 2.35 6.53
C ALA A 105 -5.38 3.60 7.41
N GLY A 106 -5.73 3.41 8.69
CA GLY A 106 -5.82 4.50 9.67
C GLY A 106 -4.50 5.24 9.90
N PRO A 107 -3.40 4.53 10.25
CA PRO A 107 -2.09 5.15 10.44
C PRO A 107 -1.58 5.94 9.23
N ILE A 108 -1.75 5.42 8.00
CA ILE A 108 -1.31 6.14 6.79
C ILE A 108 -2.15 7.40 6.59
N GLY A 109 -3.48 7.31 6.75
CA GLY A 109 -4.36 8.48 6.69
C GLY A 109 -4.01 9.54 7.75
N GLY A 110 -3.79 9.12 8.99
CA GLY A 110 -3.36 10.01 10.07
C GLY A 110 -2.02 10.67 9.78
N GLY A 111 -1.05 9.93 9.25
CA GLY A 111 0.25 10.48 8.85
C GLY A 111 0.14 11.53 7.75
N VAL A 112 -0.74 11.34 6.76
CA VAL A 112 -1.00 12.34 5.71
C VAL A 112 -1.62 13.61 6.30
N VAL A 113 -2.56 13.48 7.25
CA VAL A 113 -3.12 14.63 7.97
C VAL A 113 -2.03 15.39 8.72
N VAL A 114 -1.16 14.68 9.45
CA VAL A 114 -0.02 15.30 10.16
C VAL A 114 0.90 16.03 9.20
N ALA A 115 1.26 15.43 8.06
CA ALA A 115 2.08 16.08 7.04
C ALA A 115 1.43 17.37 6.53
N GLY A 116 0.12 17.35 6.26
CA GLY A 116 -0.64 18.54 5.85
C GLY A 116 -0.64 19.64 6.93
N LEU A 117 -0.79 19.27 8.20
CA LEU A 117 -0.71 20.23 9.31
C LEU A 117 0.69 20.85 9.46
N LEU A 118 1.75 20.05 9.34
CA LEU A 118 3.12 20.56 9.35
C LEU A 118 3.33 21.61 8.25
N LEU A 119 2.87 21.33 7.03
CA LEU A 119 2.97 22.28 5.92
C LEU A 119 2.14 23.54 6.18
N ALA A 120 0.90 23.41 6.65
CA ALA A 120 0.04 24.55 6.97
C ALA A 120 0.66 25.47 8.04
N ILE A 121 1.20 24.90 9.11
CA ILE A 121 1.89 25.64 10.16
C ILE A 121 3.17 26.28 9.60
N GLY A 122 3.96 25.55 8.82
CA GLY A 122 5.17 26.06 8.21
C GLY A 122 4.93 27.21 7.22
N ILE A 123 3.77 27.24 6.57
CA ILE A 123 3.32 28.36 5.72
C ILE A 123 2.87 29.55 6.58
N LEU A 124 2.23 29.33 7.72
CA LEU A 124 1.78 30.43 8.59
C LEU A 124 2.93 31.13 9.35
N LEU A 125 4.02 30.41 9.62
CA LEU A 125 5.17 30.86 10.41
C LEU A 125 6.37 31.30 9.55
N GLN A 126 6.23 31.32 8.23
CA GLN A 126 7.31 31.67 7.30
C GLN A 126 7.77 33.13 7.41
#